data_AF-A0A3C1RGH4-F1
#
_entry.id   AF-A0A3C1RGH4-F1
#
_cell.length_a   1.000
_cell.length_b   1.000
_cell.length_c   1.000
_cell.angle_alpha   90.00
_cell.angle_beta   90.00
_cell.angle_gamma   90.00
#
_symmetry.space_group_name_H-M   'P 1'
#
loop_
_entity.id
_entity.type
_entity.pdbx_description
1 polymer ?
#
loop_
_entity_poly.entity_id
_entity_poly.type
_entity_poly.pdbx_seq_one_letter_code
_entity_poly.pdbx_strand_id
1 'polypeptide(L)'
;MEVFFQFHDLVTAKERLNLIIQYAAQRKTRIPEDPSVIFYFHQSLRSFIRAAYSLRNKRGKWLVHELAEHKNPMLQGSLSEKEYRDPAKVFRKAFKKYRLEEFEEFLSEIVYFSLGTFNNAPERNIVDPYLHLIKILDAAWLILDRENNREKILHEEESIAEVQP
;
A
#
# COMPACT_ATOMS: atom_id res chain seq x y z
N MET A 1 7.33 1.58 6.80
CA MET A 1 6.13 1.03 6.12
C MET A 1 5.67 -0.24 6.81
N GLU A 2 6.58 -1.11 7.23
CA GLU A 2 6.27 -2.33 8.02
C GLU A 2 5.27 -2.11 9.16
N VAL A 3 5.47 -1.08 10.00
CA VAL A 3 4.55 -0.75 11.11
C VAL A 3 3.09 -0.64 10.65
N PHE A 4 2.81 -0.14 9.45
CA PHE A 4 1.43 -0.10 8.92
C PHE A 4 0.83 -1.51 8.81
N PHE A 5 1.62 -2.47 8.33
CA PHE A 5 1.21 -3.85 8.12
C PHE A 5 1.13 -4.69 9.41
N GLN A 6 1.70 -4.21 10.52
CA GLN A 6 1.50 -4.80 11.84
C GLN A 6 0.08 -4.54 12.38
N PHE A 7 -0.54 -3.43 11.97
CA PHE A 7 -1.91 -3.07 12.38
C PHE A 7 -2.97 -3.34 11.31
N HIS A 8 -2.57 -3.44 10.05
CA HIS A 8 -3.48 -3.64 8.92
C HIS A 8 -2.87 -4.63 7.94
N ASP A 9 -3.35 -5.88 7.91
CA ASP A 9 -2.96 -6.79 6.84
C ASP A 9 -3.38 -6.21 5.47
N LEU A 10 -2.68 -6.64 4.41
CA LEU A 10 -2.85 -6.07 3.08
C LEU A 10 -4.30 -6.17 2.57
N VAL A 11 -4.97 -7.30 2.84
CA VAL A 11 -6.33 -7.55 2.36
C VAL A 11 -7.29 -6.61 3.08
N THR A 12 -7.28 -6.60 4.41
CA THR A 12 -8.13 -5.71 5.22
C THR A 12 -7.89 -4.23 4.90
N ALA A 13 -6.63 -3.82 4.68
CA ALA A 13 -6.30 -2.45 4.30
C ALA A 13 -6.94 -2.06 2.96
N LYS A 14 -6.87 -2.94 1.96
CA LYS A 14 -7.45 -2.69 0.62
C LYS A 14 -8.97 -2.71 0.66
N GLU A 15 -9.58 -3.65 1.38
CA GLU A 15 -11.03 -3.72 1.56
C GLU A 15 -11.58 -2.46 2.22
N ARG A 16 -10.92 -2.00 3.30
CA ARG A 16 -11.31 -0.77 4.00
C ARG A 16 -11.16 0.47 3.13
N LEU A 17 -10.06 0.58 2.39
CA LEU A 17 -9.87 1.68 1.44
C LEU A 17 -10.94 1.65 0.33
N ASN A 18 -11.24 0.47 -0.21
CA ASN A 18 -12.28 0.30 -1.22
C ASN A 18 -13.67 0.70 -0.68
N LEU A 19 -13.99 0.32 0.56
CA LEU A 19 -15.23 0.72 1.23
C LEU A 19 -15.32 2.25 1.37
N ILE A 20 -14.26 2.90 1.86
CA ILE A 20 -14.19 4.37 1.97
C ILE A 20 -14.43 5.03 0.61
N ILE A 21 -13.78 4.54 -0.45
CA ILE A 21 -13.97 5.07 -1.82
C ILE A 21 -15.40 4.90 -2.31
N GLN A 22 -16.02 3.73 -2.08
CA GLN A 22 -17.41 3.48 -2.47
C GLN A 22 -18.37 4.46 -1.79
N TYR A 23 -18.23 4.66 -0.48
CA TYR A 23 -19.07 5.62 0.25
C TYR A 23 -18.74 7.07 -0.10
N ALA A 24 -17.49 7.41 -0.39
CA ALA A 24 -17.12 8.74 -0.86
C ALA A 24 -17.74 9.07 -2.23
N ALA A 25 -17.88 8.08 -3.11
CA ALA A 25 -18.49 8.25 -4.43
C ALA A 25 -20.03 8.29 -4.38
N GLN A 26 -20.64 7.65 -3.39
CA GLN A 26 -22.08 7.63 -3.21
C GLN A 26 -22.57 8.95 -2.59
N ARG A 27 -23.64 9.51 -3.15
CA ARG A 27 -24.29 10.69 -2.58
C ARG A 27 -25.23 10.24 -1.47
N LYS A 28 -25.19 10.92 -0.32
CA LYS A 28 -26.14 10.80 0.80
C LYS A 28 -26.08 9.52 1.63
N THR A 29 -25.03 8.72 1.50
CA THR A 29 -24.81 7.56 2.36
C THR A 29 -23.59 7.79 3.23
N ARG A 30 -23.74 7.50 4.52
CA ARG A 30 -22.63 7.52 5.48
C ARG A 30 -22.12 6.09 5.63
N ILE A 31 -20.80 5.94 5.62
CA ILE A 31 -20.12 4.69 5.94
C ILE A 31 -20.58 4.16 7.32
N PRO A 32 -20.97 2.87 7.45
CA PRO A 32 -21.54 2.34 8.69
C PRO A 32 -20.52 2.22 9.83
N GLU A 33 -19.23 2.18 9.51
CA GLU A 33 -18.14 2.17 10.47
C GLU A 33 -18.15 3.41 11.38
N ASP A 34 -17.70 3.21 12.61
CA ASP A 34 -17.50 4.31 13.55
C ASP A 34 -16.46 5.31 13.00
N PRO A 35 -16.70 6.64 13.09
CA PRO A 35 -15.77 7.65 12.59
C PRO A 35 -14.35 7.54 13.17
N SER A 36 -14.19 7.07 14.41
CA SER A 36 -12.87 6.87 15.01
C SER A 36 -12.06 5.81 14.27
N VAL A 37 -12.71 4.74 13.78
CA VAL A 37 -12.07 3.68 13.00
C VAL A 37 -11.61 4.21 11.65
N ILE A 38 -12.45 5.00 10.99
CA ILE A 38 -12.11 5.65 9.72
C ILE A 38 -10.97 6.65 9.90
N PHE A 39 -11.01 7.43 10.97
CA PHE A 39 -9.97 8.41 11.28
C PHE A 39 -8.63 7.73 11.64
N TYR A 40 -8.64 6.65 12.42
CA TYR A 40 -7.44 5.89 12.73
C TYR A 40 -6.80 5.30 11.47
N PHE A 41 -7.62 4.72 10.59
CA PHE A 41 -7.16 4.21 9.31
C PHE A 41 -6.58 5.33 8.42
N HIS A 42 -7.25 6.49 8.36
CA HIS A 42 -6.75 7.67 7.65
C HIS A 42 -5.36 8.10 8.13
N GLN A 43 -5.16 8.23 9.44
CA GLN A 43 -3.85 8.62 9.99
C GLN A 43 -2.78 7.57 9.70
N SER A 44 -3.13 6.29 9.84
CA SER A 44 -2.23 5.17 9.54
C SER A 44 -1.80 5.17 8.07
N LEU A 45 -2.76 5.36 7.16
CA LEU A 45 -2.52 5.37 5.72
C LEU A 45 -1.74 6.61 5.28
N ARG A 46 -2.02 7.78 5.88
CA ARG A 46 -1.24 9.00 5.65
C ARG A 46 0.22 8.84 6.07
N SER A 47 0.46 8.26 7.25
CA SER A 47 1.81 7.92 7.71
C SER A 47 2.51 6.94 6.77
N PHE A 48 1.78 5.91 6.31
CA PHE A 48 2.28 4.96 5.31
C PHE A 48 2.69 5.65 3.99
N ILE A 49 1.88 6.57 3.46
CA ILE A 49 2.19 7.30 2.22
C ILE A 49 3.47 8.14 2.38
N ARG A 50 3.69 8.78 3.54
CA ARG A 50 4.94 9.52 3.82
C ARG A 50 6.16 8.62 3.84
N ALA A 51 6.04 7.44 4.45
CA ALA A 51 7.09 6.44 4.44
C ALA A 51 7.36 5.94 3.00
N ALA A 52 6.31 5.67 2.22
CA ALA A 52 6.40 5.29 0.81
C ALA A 52 7.05 6.38 -0.05
N TYR A 53 6.72 7.65 0.20
CA TYR A 53 7.32 8.80 -0.48
C TYR A 53 8.84 8.88 -0.24
N SER A 54 9.29 8.54 0.96
CA SER A 54 10.72 8.49 1.31
C SER A 54 11.47 7.40 0.54
N LEU A 55 10.78 6.37 0.04
CA LEU A 55 11.36 5.30 -0.77
C LEU A 55 11.42 5.62 -2.26
N ARG A 56 10.76 6.68 -2.74
CA ARG A 56 10.69 7.02 -4.17
C ARG A 56 12.06 7.16 -4.84
N ASN A 57 13.07 7.60 -4.10
CA ASN A 57 14.43 7.82 -4.59
C ASN A 57 15.39 6.68 -4.24
N LYS A 58 14.97 5.70 -3.42
CA LYS A 58 15.82 4.57 -3.08
C LYS A 58 16.03 3.71 -4.33
N ARG A 59 17.29 3.39 -4.58
CA ARG A 59 17.75 2.48 -5.63
C ARG A 59 18.66 1.47 -4.94
N GLY A 60 18.60 0.21 -5.33
CA GLY A 60 19.50 -0.79 -4.76
C GLY A 60 19.02 -2.20 -5.03
N LYS A 61 19.97 -3.14 -4.96
CA LYS A 61 19.71 -4.57 -5.19
C LYS A 61 18.58 -5.07 -4.29
N TRP A 62 18.53 -4.66 -3.02
CA TRP A 62 17.53 -5.08 -2.01
C TRP A 62 16.05 -4.93 -2.44
N LEU A 63 15.71 -3.97 -3.31
CA LEU A 63 14.35 -3.81 -3.83
C LEU A 63 14.04 -4.74 -5.02
N VAL A 64 15.06 -5.34 -5.62
CA VAL A 64 15.03 -6.03 -6.93
C VAL A 64 15.54 -7.47 -6.81
N HIS A 65 15.68 -8.02 -5.60
CA HIS A 65 16.15 -9.42 -5.48
C HIS A 65 15.18 -10.33 -6.23
N GLU A 66 15.71 -11.02 -7.25
CA GLU A 66 15.01 -12.04 -8.01
C GLU A 66 14.79 -13.22 -7.07
N LEU A 67 13.58 -13.35 -6.53
CA LEU A 67 13.15 -14.64 -6.03
C LEU A 67 13.16 -15.60 -7.21
N ALA A 68 13.99 -16.63 -7.10
CA ALA A 68 14.04 -17.72 -8.04
C ALA A 68 12.64 -18.33 -8.24
N GLU A 69 12.17 -18.20 -9.48
CA GLU A 69 11.27 -19.12 -10.18
C GLU A 69 9.83 -19.36 -9.73
N HIS A 70 9.37 -18.93 -8.55
CA HIS A 70 7.94 -19.06 -8.21
C HIS A 70 7.13 -17.86 -8.70
N LYS A 71 6.86 -17.84 -10.02
CA LYS A 71 5.81 -17.03 -10.64
C LYS A 71 4.45 -17.51 -10.14
N ASN A 72 4.01 -17.04 -8.99
CA ASN A 72 2.61 -17.15 -8.61
C ASN A 72 1.90 -15.86 -9.05
N PRO A 73 1.07 -15.89 -10.12
CA PRO A 73 0.34 -14.72 -10.58
C PRO A 73 -0.57 -14.12 -9.50
N MET A 74 -1.01 -14.92 -8.52
CA MET A 74 -1.82 -14.43 -7.40
C MET A 74 -1.04 -13.50 -6.47
N LEU A 75 0.28 -13.66 -6.36
CA LEU A 75 1.15 -12.78 -5.55
C LEU A 75 1.40 -11.42 -6.23
N GLN A 76 1.06 -11.30 -7.53
CA GLN A 76 1.30 -10.09 -8.29
C GLN A 76 0.33 -8.95 -7.93
N GLY A 77 -0.86 -9.26 -7.38
CA GLY A 77 -1.85 -8.27 -7.00
C GLY A 77 -2.21 -7.33 -8.16
N SER A 78 -2.17 -6.02 -7.90
CA SER A 78 -2.41 -4.98 -8.92
C SER A 78 -1.15 -4.59 -9.73
N LEU A 79 0.00 -5.20 -9.46
CA LEU A 79 1.26 -4.83 -10.09
C LEU A 79 1.34 -5.38 -11.51
N SER A 80 1.96 -4.64 -12.43
CA SER A 80 2.40 -5.23 -13.70
C SER A 80 3.64 -6.10 -13.50
N GLU A 81 3.95 -7.00 -14.42
CA GLU A 81 5.15 -7.87 -14.33
C GLU A 81 6.44 -7.06 -14.08
N LYS A 82 6.57 -5.91 -14.74
CA LYS A 82 7.72 -5.00 -14.55
C LYS A 82 7.75 -4.36 -13.17
N GLU A 83 6.59 -4.11 -12.56
CA GLU A 83 6.44 -3.57 -11.22
C GLU A 83 6.60 -4.66 -10.15
N TYR A 84 6.21 -5.89 -10.44
CA TYR A 84 6.46 -7.02 -9.56
C TYR A 84 7.96 -7.31 -9.46
N ARG A 85 8.70 -7.31 -10.58
CA ARG A 85 10.16 -7.46 -10.55
C ARG A 85 10.86 -6.31 -9.82
N ASP A 86 10.44 -5.08 -10.09
CA ASP A 86 10.99 -3.85 -9.50
C ASP A 86 9.86 -3.04 -8.81
N PRO A 87 9.48 -3.40 -7.55
CA PRO A 87 8.44 -2.71 -6.80
C PRO A 87 8.78 -1.24 -6.52
N ALA A 88 10.08 -0.87 -6.50
CA ALA A 88 10.52 0.52 -6.38
C ALA A 88 9.99 1.40 -7.53
N LYS A 89 9.70 0.80 -8.69
CA LYS A 89 9.12 1.50 -9.85
C LYS A 89 7.72 2.04 -9.58
N VAL A 90 6.96 1.38 -8.72
CA VAL A 90 5.59 1.81 -8.37
C VAL A 90 5.61 3.16 -7.67
N PHE A 91 6.44 3.29 -6.63
CA PHE A 91 6.62 4.53 -5.89
C PHE A 91 7.09 5.67 -6.81
N ARG A 92 8.11 5.41 -7.65
CA ARG A 92 8.61 6.39 -8.63
C ARG A 92 7.52 6.87 -9.58
N LYS A 93 6.70 5.97 -10.12
CA LYS A 93 5.61 6.33 -11.04
C LYS A 93 4.53 7.14 -10.33
N ALA A 94 4.09 6.69 -9.16
CA ALA A 94 3.04 7.38 -8.41
C ALA A 94 3.48 8.78 -8.00
N PHE A 95 4.67 8.93 -7.40
CA PHE A 95 5.17 10.22 -6.92
C PHE A 95 5.78 11.11 -8.01
N LYS A 96 5.89 10.62 -9.26
CA LYS A 96 6.13 11.46 -10.44
C LYS A 96 4.83 12.10 -10.93
N LYS A 97 3.69 11.44 -10.74
CA LYS A 97 2.37 11.88 -11.20
C LYS A 97 1.67 12.75 -10.15
N TYR A 98 1.78 12.38 -8.88
CA TYR A 98 1.17 13.08 -7.75
C TYR A 98 2.24 13.55 -6.77
N ARG A 99 2.11 14.78 -6.29
CA ARG A 99 2.86 15.27 -5.13
C ARG A 99 2.38 14.53 -3.87
N LEU A 100 3.20 14.57 -2.82
CA LEU A 100 2.82 13.99 -1.53
C LEU A 100 1.55 14.64 -0.99
N GLU A 101 1.46 15.96 -1.12
CA GLU A 101 0.31 16.76 -0.66
C GLU A 101 -0.97 16.39 -1.42
N GLU A 102 -0.88 16.10 -2.72
CA GLU A 102 -2.03 15.68 -3.53
C GLU A 102 -2.58 14.32 -3.08
N PHE A 103 -1.70 13.40 -2.64
CA PHE A 103 -2.14 12.15 -2.01
C PHE A 103 -2.77 12.38 -0.64
N GLU A 104 -2.24 13.29 0.18
CA GLU A 104 -2.82 13.62 1.49
C GLU A 104 -4.17 14.34 1.37
N GLU A 105 -4.32 15.24 0.40
CA GLU A 105 -5.58 15.88 0.04
C GLU A 105 -6.59 14.85 -0.43
N PHE A 106 -6.20 13.97 -1.36
CA PHE A 106 -7.05 12.86 -1.81
C PHE A 106 -7.55 12.00 -0.65
N LEU A 107 -6.66 11.59 0.28
CA LEU A 107 -7.05 10.82 1.46
C LEU A 107 -8.05 11.56 2.34
N SER A 108 -7.82 12.86 2.54
CA SER A 108 -8.72 13.70 3.35
C SER A 108 -10.08 13.83 2.68
N GLU A 109 -10.12 14.04 1.36
CA GLU A 109 -11.35 14.13 0.58
C GLU A 109 -12.18 12.84 0.66
N ILE A 110 -11.58 11.67 0.39
CA ILE A 110 -12.34 10.41 0.40
C ILE A 110 -12.88 10.08 1.79
N VAL A 111 -12.12 10.38 2.85
CA VAL A 111 -12.59 10.20 4.24
C VAL A 111 -13.74 11.16 4.52
N TYR A 112 -13.55 12.45 4.23
CA TYR A 112 -14.56 13.47 4.43
C TYR A 112 -15.90 13.13 3.77
N PHE A 113 -15.89 12.76 2.49
CA PHE A 113 -17.11 12.41 1.75
C PHE A 113 -17.71 11.08 2.22
N SER A 114 -16.89 10.08 2.58
CA SER A 114 -17.40 8.79 3.08
C SER A 114 -18.21 8.89 4.38
N LEU A 115 -17.94 9.92 5.20
CA LEU A 115 -18.67 10.19 6.44
C LEU A 115 -20.06 10.78 6.22
N GLY A 116 -20.45 11.04 4.96
CA GLY A 116 -21.82 11.44 4.59
C GLY A 116 -22.25 12.81 5.12
N THR A 117 -21.29 13.69 5.43
CA THR A 117 -21.56 15.02 6.01
C THR A 117 -22.22 15.99 5.01
N PHE A 118 -22.15 15.73 3.71
CA PHE A 118 -22.67 16.60 2.65
C PHE A 118 -23.38 15.80 1.53
N ASN A 119 -24.34 16.45 0.84
CA ASN A 119 -25.09 15.86 -0.27
C ASN A 119 -24.31 15.81 -1.60
N ASN A 120 -22.99 15.94 -1.54
CA ASN A 120 -22.12 16.21 -2.66
C ASN A 120 -21.12 15.06 -2.79
N ALA A 121 -20.58 14.84 -3.99
CA ALA A 121 -19.50 13.89 -4.23
C ALA A 121 -18.21 14.66 -4.54
N PRO A 122 -17.03 14.01 -4.44
CA PRO A 122 -15.77 14.61 -4.89
C PRO A 122 -15.89 15.13 -6.33
N GLU A 123 -15.54 16.40 -6.55
CA GLU A 123 -15.48 16.98 -7.89
C GLU A 123 -14.24 16.53 -8.65
N ARG A 124 -13.17 16.20 -7.91
CA ARG A 124 -11.89 15.73 -8.43
C ARG A 124 -11.92 14.23 -8.70
N ASN A 125 -11.04 13.78 -9.59
CA ASN A 125 -10.89 12.35 -9.90
C ASN A 125 -10.30 11.60 -8.69
N ILE A 126 -11.12 10.78 -8.04
CA ILE A 126 -10.70 9.90 -6.93
C ILE A 126 -10.20 8.52 -7.39
N VAL A 127 -10.51 8.11 -8.62
CA VAL A 127 -10.21 6.76 -9.13
C VAL A 127 -8.72 6.59 -9.40
N ASP A 128 -8.11 7.58 -10.05
CA ASP A 128 -6.71 7.49 -10.46
C ASP A 128 -5.73 7.51 -9.27
N PRO A 129 -5.85 8.43 -8.28
CA PRO A 129 -5.06 8.36 -7.05
C PRO A 129 -5.30 7.06 -6.27
N TYR A 130 -6.55 6.56 -6.23
CA TYR A 130 -6.90 5.28 -5.60
C TYR A 130 -6.13 4.11 -6.23
N LEU A 131 -6.15 3.99 -7.57
CA LEU A 131 -5.44 2.92 -8.27
C LEU A 131 -3.93 2.97 -8.01
N HIS A 132 -3.36 4.18 -7.97
CA HIS A 132 -1.95 4.34 -7.60
C HIS A 132 -1.68 3.92 -6.15
N LEU A 133 -2.56 4.26 -5.20
CA LEU A 133 -2.42 3.87 -3.80
C LEU A 133 -2.53 2.36 -3.59
N ILE A 134 -3.45 1.69 -4.28
CA ILE A 134 -3.55 0.22 -4.28
C ILE A 134 -2.24 -0.43 -4.75
N LYS A 135 -1.64 0.09 -5.84
CA LYS A 135 -0.34 -0.40 -6.30
C LYS A 135 0.77 -0.15 -5.27
N ILE A 136 0.78 1.02 -4.62
CA ILE A 136 1.78 1.33 -3.58
C ILE A 136 1.65 0.33 -2.42
N LEU A 137 0.44 0.00 -1.98
CA LEU A 137 0.19 -1.01 -0.94
C LEU A 137 0.74 -2.38 -1.35
N ASP A 138 0.41 -2.86 -2.56
CA ASP A 138 0.89 -4.15 -3.06
C ASP A 138 2.43 -4.18 -3.20
N ALA A 139 3.04 -3.11 -3.69
CA ALA A 139 4.49 -3.00 -3.82
C ALA A 139 5.20 -2.94 -2.46
N ALA A 140 4.63 -2.23 -1.49
CA ALA A 140 5.18 -2.14 -0.14
C ALA A 140 5.10 -3.47 0.59
N TRP A 141 3.99 -4.20 0.45
CA TRP A 141 3.84 -5.53 1.00
C TRP A 141 4.80 -6.52 0.34
N LEU A 142 4.95 -6.48 -0.99
CA LEU A 142 5.90 -7.32 -1.71
C LEU A 142 7.34 -7.09 -1.26
N ILE A 143 7.75 -5.83 -1.01
CA ILE A 143 9.07 -5.54 -0.46
C ILE A 143 9.21 -6.23 0.90
N LEU A 144 8.27 -6.02 1.81
CA LEU A 144 8.32 -6.61 3.15
C LEU A 144 8.33 -8.15 3.13
N ASP A 145 7.51 -8.77 2.28
CA ASP A 145 7.45 -10.23 2.13
C ASP A 145 8.80 -10.79 1.64
N ARG A 146 9.44 -10.13 0.66
CA ARG A 146 10.78 -10.50 0.17
C ARG A 146 11.84 -10.42 1.25
N GLU A 147 11.78 -9.41 2.11
CA GLU A 147 12.70 -9.24 3.22
C GLU A 147 12.55 -10.33 4.26
N ASN A 148 11.31 -10.59 4.70
CA ASN A 148 11.01 -11.64 5.68
C ASN A 148 11.43 -13.03 5.17
N ASN A 149 11.23 -13.32 3.88
CA ASN A 149 11.64 -14.59 3.29
C ASN A 149 13.16 -14.72 3.19
N ARG A 150 13.88 -13.60 2.96
CA ARG A 150 15.35 -13.59 2.98
C ARG A 150 15.91 -13.89 4.38
N GLU A 151 15.34 -13.27 5.42
CA GLU A 151 15.77 -13.50 6.80
C GLU A 151 15.61 -14.96 7.21
N LYS A 152 14.50 -15.59 6.81
CA LYS A 152 14.28 -17.03 7.04
C LYS A 152 15.35 -17.90 6.38
N ILE A 153 15.67 -17.64 5.11
CA ILE A 153 16.69 -18.42 4.37
C ILE A 153 18.07 -18.27 5.04
N LEU A 154 18.45 -17.05 5.42
CA LEU A 154 19.74 -16.81 6.08
C LEU A 154 19.83 -17.54 7.43
N HIS A 155 18.75 -17.54 8.21
CA HIS A 155 18.71 -18.27 9.49
C HIS A 155 18.72 -19.79 9.30
N GLU A 156 18.09 -20.32 8.24
CA GLU A 156 18.17 -21.74 7.90
C GLU A 156 19.59 -22.14 7.50
N GLU A 157 20.27 -21.34 6.68
CA GLU A 157 21.67 -21.59 6.26
C GLU A 157 22.67 -21.54 7.43
N GLU A 158 22.51 -20.59 8.38
CA GLU A 158 23.32 -20.51 9.61
C GLU A 158 23.09 -21.72 10.52
N SER A 159 21.83 -22.17 10.68
CA SER A 159 21.49 -23.34 11.49
C SER A 159 22.02 -24.66 10.91
N ILE A 160 22.17 -24.77 9.59
CA ILE A 160 22.74 -25.94 8.92
C ILE A 160 24.27 -25.95 9.05
N ALA A 161 24.90 -24.77 9.01
CA ALA A 161 26.36 -24.63 9.17
C ALA A 161 26.84 -24.93 10.61
N GLU A 162 26.03 -24.66 11.64
CA GLU A 162 26.36 -24.97 13.03
C GLU A 162 26.18 -26.45 13.41
N VAL A 163 25.51 -27.25 12.58
CA VAL A 163 25.17 -28.67 12.86
C VAL A 163 26.13 -29.66 12.17
N GLN A 164 27.10 -29.19 11.36
CA GLN A 164 28.12 -30.06 10.77
C GLN A 164 29.45 -29.97 11.54
N PRO A 165 29.89 -31.03 12.25
CA PRO A 165 31.20 -31.09 12.91
C PRO A 165 32.37 -31.32 11.95
#